data_AF-A0A959JFS0-F1
#
_entry.id   AF-A0A959JFS0-F1
#
_cell.length_a   1.000
_cell.length_b   1.000
_cell.length_c   1.000
_cell.angle_alpha   90.00
_cell.angle_beta   90.00
_cell.angle_gamma   90.00
#
_symmetry.space_group_name_H-M   'P 1'
#
loop_
_entity.id
_entity.type
_entity.pdbx_description
1 polymer ?
#
loop_
_entity_poly.entity_id
_entity_poly.type
_entity_poly.pdbx_seq_one_letter_code
_entity_poly.pdbx_strand_id
1 'polypeptide(L)'
;MKYHLQLLIEALQQECDRLEAEMKVYIDHWEFSEAGVLKNAWLYTRDKLRILRQLENPHYEEILHLKNNIRDLKQKLDNQVMSDPSINKILDRIGRNYRKIDQLELQKKKPFIDGDVLLSFLDKLANWEIHDFDLEIEEEYLIQVTRIENSLKIDLRLQDQKPLDYSISDQGIAVLKQMNFCYLFTQPGK
;
A
#
# COMPACT_ATOMS: atom_id res chain seq x y z
N MET A 1 -25.62 -1.43 2.12
CA MET A 1 -25.04 -2.52 2.94
C MET A 1 -23.63 -2.12 3.31
N LYS A 2 -23.27 -2.03 4.61
CA LYS A 2 -21.86 -1.88 4.99
C LYS A 2 -21.11 -3.09 4.45
N TYR A 3 -20.12 -2.86 3.59
CA TYR A 3 -19.29 -3.93 3.02
C TYR A 3 -18.59 -4.67 4.17
N HIS A 4 -18.41 -5.99 4.08
CA HIS A 4 -17.75 -6.80 5.12
C HIS A 4 -16.41 -6.22 5.59
N LEU A 5 -15.68 -5.56 4.69
CA LEU A 5 -14.45 -4.82 4.99
C LEU A 5 -14.66 -3.69 6.02
N GLN A 6 -15.72 -2.89 5.90
CA GLN A 6 -16.02 -1.81 6.86
C GLN A 6 -16.35 -2.35 8.24
N LEU A 7 -17.09 -3.46 8.33
CA LEU A 7 -17.37 -4.11 9.60
C LEU A 7 -16.09 -4.63 10.26
N LEU A 8 -15.16 -5.17 9.46
CA LEU A 8 -13.88 -5.64 9.96
C LEU A 8 -12.97 -4.48 10.42
N ILE A 9 -12.96 -3.36 9.69
CA ILE A 9 -12.26 -2.13 10.08
C ILE A 9 -12.83 -1.59 11.40
N GLU A 10 -14.16 -1.53 11.54
CA GLU A 10 -14.83 -1.09 12.76
C GLU A 10 -14.48 -1.98 13.96
N ALA A 11 -14.52 -3.31 13.79
CA ALA A 11 -14.18 -4.26 14.85
C ALA A 11 -12.71 -4.15 15.28
N LEU A 12 -11.76 -4.05 14.33
CA LEU A 12 -10.35 -3.89 14.67
C LEU A 12 -10.04 -2.54 15.31
N GLN A 13 -10.76 -1.47 14.93
CA GLN A 13 -10.62 -0.17 15.61
C GLN A 13 -11.08 -0.26 17.06
N GLN A 14 -12.24 -0.88 17.33
CA GLN A 14 -12.72 -1.08 18.70
C GLN A 14 -11.73 -1.88 19.55
N GLU A 15 -11.12 -2.91 18.97
CA GLU A 15 -10.12 -3.71 19.68
C GLU A 15 -8.83 -2.91 19.96
N CYS A 16 -8.35 -2.11 19.01
CA CYS A 16 -7.24 -1.18 19.25
C CYS A 16 -7.55 -0.21 20.39
N ASP A 17 -8.75 0.38 20.40
CA ASP A 17 -9.17 1.34 21.43
C ASP A 17 -9.26 0.67 22.81
N ARG A 18 -9.77 -0.57 22.87
CA ARG A 18 -9.84 -1.38 24.09
C ARG A 18 -8.45 -1.69 24.64
N LEU A 19 -7.55 -2.19 23.78
CA LEU A 19 -6.17 -2.54 24.17
C LEU A 19 -5.39 -1.32 24.64
N GLU A 20 -5.56 -0.16 23.99
CA GLU A 20 -4.93 1.09 24.40
C GLU A 20 -5.46 1.57 25.76
N ALA A 21 -6.78 1.50 25.98
CA ALA A 21 -7.39 1.85 27.25
C ALA A 21 -6.91 0.93 28.40
N GLU A 22 -6.89 -0.38 28.19
CA GLU A 22 -6.38 -1.33 29.19
C GLU A 22 -4.89 -1.11 29.48
N MET A 23 -4.07 -0.95 28.44
CA MET A 23 -2.65 -0.66 28.58
C MET A 23 -2.41 0.60 29.43
N LYS A 24 -3.25 1.64 29.25
CA LYS A 24 -3.17 2.85 30.04
C LYS A 24 -3.45 2.60 31.53
N VAL A 25 -4.43 1.74 31.86
CA VAL A 25 -4.69 1.35 33.26
C VAL A 25 -3.44 0.72 33.87
N TYR A 26 -2.80 -0.23 33.20
CA TYR A 26 -1.57 -0.87 33.72
C TYR A 26 -0.42 0.13 33.87
N ILE A 27 -0.24 1.05 32.92
CA ILE A 27 0.76 2.12 33.02
C ILE A 27 0.49 3.02 34.24
N ASP A 28 -0.77 3.40 34.46
CA ASP A 28 -1.17 4.26 35.59
C ASP A 28 -0.93 3.56 36.94
N HIS A 29 -0.97 2.22 36.98
CA HIS A 29 -0.66 1.40 38.15
C HIS A 29 0.79 0.93 38.24
N TRP A 30 1.68 1.41 37.36
CA TRP A 30 3.11 1.02 37.29
C TRP A 30 3.35 -0.47 36.98
N GLU A 31 2.38 -1.15 36.39
CA GLU A 31 2.40 -2.56 35.96
C GLU A 31 2.92 -2.68 34.52
N PHE A 32 4.21 -2.39 34.33
CA PHE A 32 4.80 -2.26 32.99
C PHE A 32 4.96 -3.59 32.24
N SER A 33 5.01 -4.73 32.93
CA SER A 33 5.14 -6.03 32.27
C SER A 33 3.87 -6.37 31.49
N GLU A 34 2.73 -6.19 32.14
CA GLU A 34 1.38 -6.37 31.64
C GLU A 34 1.07 -5.37 30.52
N ALA A 35 1.44 -4.10 30.73
CA ALA A 35 1.37 -3.08 29.69
C ALA A 35 2.22 -3.46 28.45
N GLY A 36 3.38 -4.09 28.66
CA GLY A 36 4.24 -4.59 27.59
C GLY A 36 3.59 -5.69 26.75
N VAL A 37 2.86 -6.61 27.37
CA VAL A 37 2.09 -7.65 26.66
C VAL A 37 1.00 -7.02 25.81
N LEU A 38 0.22 -6.09 26.38
CA LEU A 38 -0.84 -5.39 25.66
C LEU A 38 -0.33 -4.53 24.52
N LYS A 39 0.84 -3.90 24.67
CA LYS A 39 1.50 -3.16 23.60
C LYS A 39 1.74 -4.03 22.36
N ASN A 40 2.20 -5.26 22.54
CA ASN A 40 2.47 -6.16 21.41
C ASN A 40 1.18 -6.57 20.69
N ALA A 41 0.12 -6.89 21.46
CA ALA A 41 -1.20 -7.17 20.90
C ALA A 41 -1.75 -5.96 20.15
N TRP A 42 -1.65 -4.77 20.74
CA TRP A 42 -2.08 -3.51 20.12
C TRP A 42 -1.33 -3.22 18.82
N LEU A 43 0.00 -3.39 18.80
CA LEU A 43 0.80 -3.22 17.59
C LEU A 43 0.34 -4.15 16.46
N TYR A 44 0.13 -5.43 16.78
CA TYR A 44 -0.35 -6.40 15.81
C TYR A 44 -1.73 -6.02 15.24
N THR A 45 -2.69 -5.70 16.10
CA THR A 45 -4.05 -5.31 15.70
C THR A 45 -4.02 -4.02 14.87
N ARG A 46 -3.21 -3.04 15.28
CA ARG A 46 -3.03 -1.78 14.55
C ARG A 46 -2.44 -1.99 13.16
N ASP A 47 -1.46 -2.87 13.02
CA ASP A 47 -0.85 -3.16 11.72
C ASP A 47 -1.84 -3.86 10.78
N LYS A 48 -2.71 -4.74 11.30
CA LYS A 48 -3.82 -5.33 10.54
C LYS A 48 -4.84 -4.28 10.12
N LEU A 49 -5.26 -3.42 11.04
CA LEU A 49 -6.16 -2.31 10.76
C LEU A 49 -5.60 -1.38 9.67
N ARG A 50 -4.30 -1.10 9.72
CA ARG A 50 -3.59 -0.30 8.72
C ARG A 50 -3.73 -0.90 7.33
N ILE A 51 -3.48 -2.20 7.18
CA ILE A 51 -3.63 -2.92 5.90
C ILE A 51 -5.06 -2.81 5.38
N LEU A 52 -6.07 -3.06 6.23
CA LEU A 52 -7.47 -2.98 5.78
C LEU A 52 -7.88 -1.58 5.34
N ARG A 53 -7.38 -0.54 6.02
CA ARG A 53 -7.62 0.85 5.63
C ARG A 53 -6.93 1.22 4.32
N GLN A 54 -5.77 0.64 4.02
CA GLN A 54 -5.14 0.76 2.71
C GLN A 54 -5.93 0.05 1.61
N LEU A 55 -6.52 -1.12 1.90
CA LEU A 55 -7.42 -1.80 0.96
C LEU A 55 -8.68 -0.96 0.69
N GLU A 56 -9.23 -0.30 1.72
CA GLU A 56 -10.36 0.61 1.53
C GLU A 56 -9.96 1.91 0.83
N ASN A 57 -8.78 2.46 1.11
CA ASN A 57 -8.25 3.68 0.51
C ASN A 57 -6.73 3.56 0.28
N PRO A 58 -6.26 3.46 -0.98
CA PRO A 58 -4.83 3.31 -1.27
C PRO A 58 -3.98 4.50 -0.80
N HIS A 59 -4.56 5.68 -0.62
CA HIS A 59 -3.88 6.88 -0.14
C HIS A 59 -3.88 7.01 1.39
N TYR A 60 -4.35 5.99 2.13
CA TYR A 60 -4.51 6.06 3.58
C TYR A 60 -3.22 6.48 4.31
N GLU A 61 -2.06 5.94 3.95
CA GLU A 61 -0.78 6.28 4.60
C GLU A 61 -0.36 7.73 4.34
N GLU A 62 -0.52 8.20 3.10
CA GLU A 62 -0.16 9.57 2.73
C GLU A 62 -1.05 10.56 3.49
N ILE A 63 -2.36 10.26 3.57
CA ILE A 63 -3.32 11.04 4.36
C ILE A 63 -2.95 11.01 5.85
N LEU A 64 -2.62 9.85 6.40
CA LEU A 64 -2.22 9.70 7.81
C LEU A 64 -0.96 10.52 8.11
N HIS A 65 0.03 10.49 7.21
CA HIS A 65 1.26 11.27 7.35
C HIS A 65 0.97 12.78 7.30
N LEU A 66 0.14 13.24 6.37
CA LEU A 66 -0.28 14.65 6.29
C LEU A 66 -1.04 15.09 7.56
N LYS A 67 -1.92 14.24 8.10
CA LYS A 67 -2.63 14.50 9.37
C LYS A 67 -1.67 14.62 10.56
N ASN A 68 -0.68 13.74 10.64
CA ASN A 68 0.36 13.82 11.68
C ASN A 68 1.19 15.11 11.53
N ASN A 69 1.60 15.46 10.30
CA ASN A 69 2.32 16.71 10.04
C ASN A 69 1.49 17.95 10.45
N ILE A 70 0.18 17.95 10.18
CA ILE A 70 -0.72 19.04 10.62
C ILE A 70 -0.77 19.12 12.14
N ARG A 71 -0.91 17.98 12.84
CA ARG A 71 -0.92 17.94 14.31
C ARG A 71 0.37 18.53 14.88
N ASP A 72 1.51 18.13 14.36
CA ASP A 72 2.81 18.58 14.86
C ASP A 72 3.03 20.08 14.56
N LEU A 73 2.54 20.58 13.42
CA LEU A 73 2.55 22.01 13.09
C LEU A 73 1.63 22.83 14.00
N LYS A 74 0.44 22.31 14.34
CA LYS A 74 -0.47 22.95 15.31
C LYS A 74 0.16 23.01 16.70
N GLN A 75 0.74 21.92 17.16
CA GLN A 75 1.41 21.87 18.47
C GLN A 75 2.58 22.87 18.54
N LYS A 76 3.31 23.08 17.44
CA LYS A 76 4.34 24.14 17.37
C LYS A 76 3.75 25.54 17.48
N LEU A 77 2.57 25.77 16.91
CA LEU A 77 1.85 27.04 17.01
C LEU A 77 1.44 27.32 18.46
N ASP A 78 0.90 26.31 19.14
CA ASP A 78 0.39 26.43 20.51
C ASP A 78 1.53 26.65 21.53
N ASN A 79 2.73 26.15 21.24
CA ASN A 79 3.87 26.16 22.16
C ASN A 79 4.86 27.33 21.98
N GLN A 80 4.63 28.30 21.08
CA GLN A 80 5.63 29.33 20.78
C GLN A 80 5.10 30.77 20.78
N VAL A 81 5.94 31.68 21.31
CA VAL A 81 5.92 33.12 21.00
C VAL A 81 6.68 33.33 19.69
N MET A 82 6.05 33.00 18.56
CA MET A 82 6.63 33.24 17.24
C MET A 82 6.35 34.66 16.74
N SER A 83 7.21 35.17 15.86
CA SER A 83 6.89 36.36 15.07
C SER A 83 5.84 36.06 14.00
N ASP A 84 5.01 37.05 13.66
CA ASP A 84 3.93 36.93 12.66
C ASP A 84 4.36 36.28 11.31
N PRO A 85 5.55 36.55 10.75
CA PRO A 85 5.97 35.92 9.50
C PRO A 85 6.16 34.39 9.62
N SER A 86 6.55 33.91 10.79
CA SER A 86 6.74 32.48 11.06
C SER A 86 5.40 31.78 11.27
N ILE A 87 4.46 32.45 11.93
CA ILE A 87 3.08 31.98 12.11
C ILE A 87 2.40 31.79 10.75
N ASN A 88 2.47 32.80 9.87
CA ASN A 88 1.86 32.73 8.54
C ASN A 88 2.44 31.57 7.69
N LYS A 89 3.75 31.34 7.74
CA LYS A 89 4.37 30.20 7.04
C LYS A 89 3.86 28.84 7.53
N ILE A 90 3.59 28.71 8.82
CA ILE A 90 3.05 27.48 9.42
C ILE A 90 1.59 27.30 9.01
N LEU A 91 0.78 28.34 9.09
CA LEU A 91 -0.62 28.33 8.64
C LEU A 91 -0.72 27.97 7.15
N ASP A 92 0.15 28.51 6.30
CA ASP A 92 0.22 28.16 4.88
C ASP A 92 0.58 26.69 4.65
N ARG A 93 1.50 26.13 5.45
CA ARG A 93 1.85 24.69 5.38
C ARG A 93 0.68 23.82 5.81
N ILE A 94 -0.02 24.18 6.89
CA ILE A 94 -1.22 23.50 7.35
C ILE A 94 -2.29 23.52 6.24
N GLY A 95 -2.55 24.69 5.65
CA GLY A 95 -3.52 24.86 4.56
C GLY A 95 -3.16 24.02 3.33
N ARG A 96 -1.88 23.95 2.95
CA ARG A 96 -1.41 23.08 1.87
C ARG A 96 -1.64 21.60 2.16
N ASN A 97 -1.36 21.15 3.38
CA ASN A 97 -1.56 19.76 3.77
C ASN A 97 -3.06 19.38 3.74
N TYR A 98 -3.96 20.26 4.21
CA TYR A 98 -5.40 20.01 4.09
C TYR A 98 -5.85 19.90 2.63
N ARG A 99 -5.45 20.83 1.76
CA ARG A 99 -5.78 20.76 0.32
C ARG A 99 -5.29 19.46 -0.33
N LYS A 100 -4.11 18.99 0.05
CA LYS A 100 -3.57 17.72 -0.45
C LYS A 100 -4.37 16.52 0.07
N ILE A 101 -4.81 16.53 1.33
CA ILE A 101 -5.73 15.52 1.87
C ILE A 101 -7.03 15.51 1.05
N ASP A 102 -7.65 16.67 0.84
CA ASP A 102 -8.89 16.78 0.07
C ASP A 102 -8.72 16.22 -1.36
N GLN A 103 -7.58 16.51 -2.00
CA GLN A 103 -7.26 15.96 -3.32
C GLN A 103 -7.15 14.43 -3.29
N LEU A 104 -6.47 13.85 -2.30
CA LEU A 104 -6.29 12.41 -2.16
C LEU A 104 -7.61 11.70 -1.82
N GLU A 105 -8.48 12.33 -1.05
CA GLU A 105 -9.82 11.79 -0.71
C GLU A 105 -10.78 11.85 -1.91
N LEU A 106 -10.60 12.81 -2.83
CA LEU A 106 -11.38 12.94 -4.07
C LEU A 106 -10.89 12.03 -5.20
N GLN A 107 -9.67 11.50 -5.14
CA GLN A 107 -9.17 10.57 -6.14
C GLN A 107 -10.00 9.28 -6.10
N LYS A 108 -10.54 8.89 -7.26
CA LYS A 108 -11.28 7.62 -7.38
C LYS A 108 -10.37 6.48 -6.95
N LYS A 109 -10.87 5.65 -6.02
CA LYS A 109 -10.23 4.40 -5.62
C LYS A 109 -9.89 3.61 -6.89
N LYS A 110 -8.60 3.39 -7.16
CA LYS A 110 -8.18 2.50 -8.25
C LYS A 110 -8.80 1.11 -7.95
N PRO A 111 -9.37 0.42 -8.94
CA PRO A 111 -9.93 -0.91 -8.72
C PRO A 111 -8.83 -1.83 -8.20
N PHE A 112 -9.04 -2.39 -7.01
CA PHE A 112 -8.16 -3.39 -6.42
C PHE A 112 -8.56 -4.76 -6.98
N ILE A 113 -7.61 -5.48 -7.55
CA ILE A 113 -7.79 -6.88 -7.93
C ILE A 113 -7.51 -7.70 -6.68
N ASP A 114 -8.53 -8.33 -6.13
CA ASP A 114 -8.39 -9.26 -5.01
C ASP A 114 -7.60 -10.51 -5.43
N GLY A 115 -6.92 -11.15 -4.48
CA GLY A 115 -6.20 -12.41 -4.69
C GLY A 115 -7.11 -13.49 -5.27
N ASP A 116 -8.36 -13.57 -4.85
CA ASP A 116 -9.34 -14.52 -5.40
C ASP A 116 -9.71 -14.20 -6.85
N VAL A 117 -9.77 -12.91 -7.22
CA VAL A 117 -10.02 -12.50 -8.61
C VAL A 117 -8.81 -12.83 -9.47
N LEU A 118 -7.60 -12.57 -8.97
CA LEU A 118 -6.36 -12.97 -9.64
C LEU A 118 -6.29 -14.50 -9.82
N LEU A 119 -6.57 -15.26 -8.76
CA LEU A 119 -6.64 -16.73 -8.81
C LEU A 119 -7.68 -17.20 -9.81
N SER A 120 -8.85 -16.55 -9.87
CA SER A 120 -9.87 -16.90 -10.87
C SER A 120 -9.38 -16.68 -12.31
N PHE A 121 -8.56 -15.65 -12.56
CA PHE A 121 -7.96 -15.44 -13.87
C PHE A 121 -6.88 -16.48 -14.18
N LEU A 122 -6.08 -16.86 -13.19
CA LEU A 122 -5.10 -17.94 -13.32
C LEU A 122 -5.77 -19.31 -13.55
N ASP A 123 -6.89 -19.59 -12.90
CA ASP A 123 -7.69 -20.79 -13.12
C ASP A 123 -8.28 -20.82 -14.53
N LYS A 124 -8.82 -19.70 -15.01
CA LYS A 124 -9.29 -19.56 -16.39
C LYS A 124 -8.19 -19.78 -17.43
N LEU A 125 -6.99 -19.29 -17.13
CA LEU A 125 -5.80 -19.54 -17.96
C LEU A 125 -5.43 -21.03 -17.98
N ALA A 126 -5.50 -21.71 -16.83
CA ALA A 126 -5.25 -23.14 -16.70
C ALA A 126 -6.33 -24.00 -17.41
N ASN A 127 -7.58 -23.54 -17.42
CA ASN A 127 -8.72 -24.23 -18.03
C ASN A 127 -8.98 -23.87 -19.50
N TRP A 128 -8.07 -23.16 -20.16
CA TRP A 128 -8.17 -22.77 -21.59
C TRP A 128 -9.29 -21.76 -21.90
N GLU A 129 -9.78 -21.04 -20.89
CA GLU A 129 -10.79 -19.99 -21.06
C GLU A 129 -10.16 -18.63 -21.41
N ILE A 130 -8.87 -18.44 -21.08
CA ILE A 130 -8.07 -17.25 -21.43
C ILE A 130 -6.77 -17.72 -22.07
N HIS A 131 -6.39 -17.13 -23.20
CA HIS A 131 -5.15 -17.45 -23.91
C HIS A 131 -3.98 -16.54 -23.49
N ASP A 132 -4.28 -15.28 -23.19
CA ASP A 132 -3.32 -14.26 -22.79
C ASP A 132 -4.00 -13.15 -21.97
N PHE A 133 -3.23 -12.50 -21.09
CA PHE A 133 -3.63 -11.26 -20.43
C PHE A 133 -2.41 -10.40 -20.08
N ASP A 134 -2.64 -9.09 -19.97
CA ASP A 134 -1.63 -8.10 -19.60
C ASP A 134 -1.92 -7.54 -18.20
N LEU A 135 -0.90 -7.48 -17.35
CA LEU A 135 -0.93 -6.82 -16.05
C LEU A 135 -0.09 -5.54 -16.12
N GLU A 136 -0.73 -4.41 -15.86
CA GLU A 136 -0.03 -3.13 -15.77
C GLU A 136 0.61 -2.94 -14.39
N ILE A 137 1.90 -2.65 -14.37
CA ILE A 137 2.70 -2.37 -13.18
C ILE A 137 3.32 -0.97 -13.34
N GLU A 138 3.05 -0.10 -12.37
CA GLU A 138 3.67 1.23 -12.25
C GLU A 138 3.61 2.11 -13.51
N GLU A 139 2.46 2.16 -14.20
CA GLU A 139 2.14 3.02 -15.37
C GLU A 139 3.07 2.89 -16.60
N GLU A 140 4.23 2.24 -16.48
CA GLU A 140 5.25 2.12 -17.54
C GLU A 140 5.54 0.67 -17.93
N TYR A 141 5.23 -0.30 -17.06
CA TYR A 141 5.56 -1.71 -17.26
C TYR A 141 4.30 -2.56 -17.44
N LEU A 142 4.41 -3.56 -18.31
CA LEU A 142 3.39 -4.57 -18.56
C LEU A 142 4.01 -5.96 -18.31
N ILE A 143 3.33 -6.79 -17.52
CA ILE A 143 3.57 -8.23 -17.51
C ILE A 143 2.53 -8.88 -18.41
N GLN A 144 2.97 -9.38 -19.56
CA GLN A 144 2.12 -10.23 -20.39
C GLN A 144 2.29 -11.69 -19.95
N VAL A 145 1.19 -12.35 -19.63
CA VAL A 145 1.17 -13.79 -19.37
C VAL A 145 0.48 -14.47 -20.54
N THR A 146 1.23 -15.24 -21.31
CA THR A 146 0.72 -16.03 -22.43
C THR A 146 0.85 -17.50 -22.12
N ARG A 147 -0.22 -18.27 -22.37
CA ARG A 147 -0.11 -19.73 -22.29
C ARG A 147 0.48 -20.29 -23.58
N ILE A 148 1.46 -21.19 -23.45
CA ILE A 148 2.03 -21.98 -24.54
C ILE A 148 1.93 -23.45 -24.17
N GLU A 149 0.99 -24.17 -24.78
CA GLU A 149 0.71 -25.59 -24.50
C GLU A 149 0.44 -25.84 -23.00
N ASN A 150 1.37 -26.52 -22.31
CA ASN A 150 1.33 -26.85 -20.89
C ASN A 150 2.17 -25.90 -20.02
N SER A 151 2.68 -24.81 -20.59
CA SER A 151 3.55 -23.84 -19.92
C SER A 151 2.96 -22.44 -19.94
N LEU A 152 3.33 -21.63 -18.96
CA LEU A 152 3.07 -20.20 -18.95
C LEU A 152 4.34 -19.45 -19.35
N LYS A 153 4.22 -18.61 -20.37
CA LYS A 153 5.22 -17.61 -20.73
C LYS A 153 4.86 -16.30 -20.04
N ILE A 154 5.79 -15.77 -19.27
CA ILE A 154 5.64 -14.47 -18.61
C ILE A 154 6.66 -13.53 -19.28
N ASP A 155 6.17 -12.54 -20.00
CA ASP A 155 6.96 -11.51 -20.65
C ASP A 155 6.84 -10.20 -19.88
N LEU A 156 7.95 -9.54 -19.61
CA LEU A 156 7.98 -8.15 -19.14
C LEU A 156 8.18 -7.22 -20.35
N ARG A 157 7.30 -6.24 -20.50
CA ARG A 157 7.31 -5.25 -21.60
C ARG A 157 7.15 -3.86 -21.04
N LEU A 158 7.61 -2.87 -21.81
CA LEU A 158 7.22 -1.49 -21.59
C LEU A 158 5.82 -1.25 -22.19
N GLN A 159 5.11 -0.23 -21.73
CA GLN A 159 3.80 0.18 -22.27
C GLN A 159 3.81 0.40 -23.79
N ASP A 160 4.97 0.77 -24.37
CA ASP A 160 5.17 0.92 -25.81
C ASP A 160 5.42 -0.41 -26.56
N GLN A 161 5.16 -1.54 -25.90
CA GLN A 161 5.35 -2.92 -26.37
C GLN A 161 6.80 -3.29 -26.70
N LYS A 162 7.79 -2.48 -26.32
CA LYS A 162 9.19 -2.85 -26.49
C LYS A 162 9.61 -3.88 -25.44
N PRO A 163 10.46 -4.86 -25.80
CA PRO A 163 11.02 -5.80 -24.85
C PRO A 163 11.87 -5.06 -23.81
N LEU A 164 11.78 -5.52 -22.55
CA LEU A 164 12.50 -4.95 -21.40
C LEU A 164 14.03 -5.18 -21.45
N ASP A 165 14.54 -5.76 -22.56
CA ASP A 165 15.94 -6.14 -22.77
C ASP A 165 16.94 -5.00 -22.57
N TYR A 166 16.50 -3.73 -22.61
CA TYR A 166 17.35 -2.56 -22.41
C TYR A 166 17.33 -1.98 -20.98
N SER A 167 16.49 -2.51 -20.10
CA SER A 167 16.20 -1.89 -18.79
C SER A 167 16.65 -2.74 -17.59
N ILE A 168 16.93 -4.02 -17.79
CA ILE A 168 17.36 -4.92 -16.71
C ILE A 168 18.89 -4.91 -16.62
N SER A 169 19.42 -4.54 -15.45
CA SER A 169 20.85 -4.65 -15.15
C SER A 169 21.30 -6.11 -15.02
N ASP A 170 22.58 -6.39 -15.25
CA ASP A 170 23.17 -7.73 -15.05
C ASP A 170 22.87 -8.32 -13.66
N GLN A 171 22.79 -7.46 -12.65
CA GLN A 171 22.43 -7.83 -11.29
C GLN A 171 20.96 -8.29 -11.18
N GLY A 172 20.04 -7.63 -11.90
CA GLY A 172 18.65 -8.07 -11.99
C GLY A 172 18.51 -9.43 -12.67
N ILE A 173 19.27 -9.67 -13.74
CA ILE A 173 19.29 -10.98 -14.43
C ILE A 173 19.77 -12.09 -13.47
N ALA A 174 20.78 -11.82 -12.65
CA ALA A 174 21.29 -12.78 -11.68
C ALA A 174 20.24 -13.16 -10.62
N VAL A 175 19.45 -12.20 -10.14
CA VAL A 175 18.35 -12.45 -9.19
C VAL A 175 17.25 -13.29 -9.81
N LEU A 176 16.85 -12.99 -11.05
CA LEU A 176 15.82 -13.76 -11.76
C LEU A 176 16.22 -15.22 -11.95
N LYS A 177 17.48 -15.49 -12.29
CA LYS A 177 18.02 -16.85 -12.39
C LYS A 177 17.98 -17.61 -11.07
N GLN A 178 18.26 -16.94 -9.94
CA GLN A 178 18.14 -17.55 -8.61
C GLN A 178 16.71 -17.95 -8.26
N MET A 179 15.72 -17.26 -8.84
CA MET A 179 14.29 -17.53 -8.66
C MET A 179 13.73 -18.52 -9.71
N ASN A 180 14.59 -19.21 -10.46
CA ASN A 180 14.24 -20.14 -11.55
C ASN A 180 13.43 -19.51 -12.70
N PHE A 181 13.53 -18.18 -12.91
CA PHE A 181 12.97 -17.57 -14.12
C PHE A 181 13.92 -17.79 -15.30
N CYS A 182 13.37 -18.31 -16.41
CA CYS A 182 14.08 -18.45 -17.68
C CYS A 182 14.00 -17.14 -18.47
N TYR A 183 15.06 -16.34 -18.42
CA TYR A 183 15.18 -15.12 -19.22
C TYR A 183 15.65 -15.46 -20.64
N LEU A 184 14.78 -15.25 -21.64
CA LEU A 184 15.10 -15.43 -23.05
C LEU A 184 15.32 -14.06 -23.69
N PHE A 185 16.54 -13.77 -24.12
CA PHE A 185 16.82 -12.58 -24.93
C PHE A 185 16.03 -12.66 -26.23
N THR A 186 15.17 -11.68 -26.48
CA THR A 186 14.65 -11.45 -27.83
C THR A 186 15.71 -10.66 -28.59
N GLN A 187 16.58 -11.34 -29.34
CA GLN A 187 17.38 -10.61 -30.32
C GLN A 187 16.41 -9.95 -31.31
N PRO A 188 16.49 -8.62 -31.52
CA PRO A 188 15.73 -8.00 -32.58
C PRO A 188 16.12 -8.68 -33.90
N GLY A 189 15.11 -9.17 -34.61
CA GLY A 189 15.29 -9.86 -35.89
C GLY A 189 16.16 -9.05 -36.85
N LYS A 190 17.06 -9.77 -37.54
CA LYS A 190 17.70 -9.29 -38.77
C LYS A 190 16.66 -9.11 -39.87
#